data_AF-A0AAW0QML0-F1
#
_entry.id   AF-A0AAW0QML0-F1
#
_cell.length_a   1.000
_cell.length_b   1.000
_cell.length_c   1.000
_cell.angle_alpha   90.00
_cell.angle_beta   90.00
_cell.angle_gamma   90.00
#
_symmetry.space_group_name_H-M   'P 1'
#
loop_
_entity.id
_entity.type
_entity.pdbx_description
1 polymer ?
#
loop_
_entity_poly.entity_id
_entity_poly.type
_entity_poly.pdbx_seq_one_letter_code
_entity_poly.pdbx_strand_id
1 'polypeptide(L)'
;MDDELSWSWPAWKFGMKRDDLFSKLHDQYNTFQSTIQDPEAFHHDVYEISNSASTPDEFHRLLAHRREQRLRELNEGLESASLEIIANPKLIGTHQWQYALQLFRSKSLDSLVRYFSSYLPDDHPWHQSSSEDDEQNDGDAHTTVSSSDSAVDIIGEYDHISSKPFFDDGDHYFITDEPLAITTSVPASHLPPSPDP
;
A
#
# COMPACT_ATOMS: atom_id res chain seq x y z
N MET A 1 -22.22 18.90 -1.87
CA MET A 1 -22.26 17.45 -2.15
C MET A 1 -21.63 17.29 -3.54
N ASP A 2 -20.33 17.57 -3.66
CA ASP A 2 -19.68 17.73 -4.98
C ASP A 2 -18.41 16.87 -5.15
N ASP A 3 -17.99 16.12 -4.14
CA ASP A 3 -16.76 15.31 -4.21
C ASP A 3 -16.91 14.02 -5.04
N GLU A 4 -18.15 13.53 -5.20
CA GLU A 4 -18.46 12.26 -5.89
C GLU A 4 -18.24 12.31 -7.42
N LEU A 5 -18.23 13.52 -8.01
CA LEU A 5 -17.98 13.73 -9.45
C LEU A 5 -16.50 13.71 -9.82
N SER A 6 -15.59 13.97 -8.88
CA SER A 6 -14.16 14.14 -9.17
C SER A 6 -13.46 12.83 -9.56
N TRP A 7 -14.02 11.68 -9.18
CA TRP A 7 -13.44 10.35 -9.46
C TRP A 7 -14.16 9.64 -10.62
N SER A 8 -14.84 10.41 -11.48
CA SER A 8 -15.47 9.86 -12.68
C SER A 8 -14.45 9.51 -13.77
N TRP A 9 -14.48 8.27 -14.21
CA TRP A 9 -13.68 7.80 -15.35
C TRP A 9 -14.59 7.02 -16.32
N PRO A 10 -14.25 6.94 -17.62
CA PRO A 10 -15.12 6.36 -18.64
C PRO A 10 -15.10 4.82 -18.63
N ALA A 11 -15.34 4.21 -17.46
CA ALA A 11 -15.31 2.75 -17.24
C ALA A 11 -16.20 1.99 -18.25
N TRP A 12 -17.36 2.57 -18.58
CA TRP A 12 -18.31 2.04 -19.56
C TRP A 12 -17.71 1.82 -20.95
N LYS A 13 -16.72 2.63 -21.37
CA LYS A 13 -16.02 2.49 -22.66
C LYS A 13 -15.23 1.18 -22.73
N PHE A 14 -14.87 0.63 -21.58
CA PHE A 14 -14.05 -0.57 -21.43
C PHE A 14 -14.83 -1.77 -20.87
N GLY A 15 -16.17 -1.66 -20.77
CA GLY A 15 -17.00 -2.70 -20.17
C GLY A 15 -16.74 -2.92 -18.67
N MET A 16 -16.17 -1.93 -17.99
CA MET A 16 -15.84 -1.97 -16.57
C MET A 16 -16.83 -1.17 -15.73
N LYS A 17 -16.92 -1.50 -14.45
CA LYS A 17 -17.61 -0.68 -13.44
C LYS A 17 -16.69 0.42 -12.96
N ARG A 18 -17.24 1.53 -12.49
CA ARG A 18 -16.44 2.63 -11.93
C ARG A 18 -15.54 2.15 -10.78
N ASP A 19 -16.06 1.28 -9.92
CA ASP A 19 -15.34 0.74 -8.77
C ASP A 19 -14.23 -0.26 -9.15
N ASP A 20 -14.19 -0.72 -10.42
CA ASP A 20 -13.07 -1.53 -10.91
C ASP A 20 -11.74 -0.75 -10.87
N LEU A 21 -11.78 0.59 -10.79
CA LEU A 21 -10.60 1.44 -10.60
C LEU A 21 -9.85 1.14 -9.31
N PHE A 22 -10.57 1.04 -8.19
CA PHE A 22 -9.99 0.84 -6.85
C PHE A 22 -9.88 -0.63 -6.44
N SER A 23 -10.35 -1.54 -7.30
CA SER A 23 -10.22 -2.99 -7.11
C SER A 23 -9.36 -3.57 -8.22
N LYS A 24 -9.95 -4.09 -9.30
CA LYS A 24 -9.23 -4.81 -10.36
C LYS A 24 -8.03 -4.05 -10.93
N LEU A 25 -8.22 -2.79 -11.32
CA LEU A 25 -7.16 -1.99 -11.90
C LEU A 25 -6.09 -1.65 -10.86
N HIS A 26 -6.51 -1.36 -9.64
CA HIS A 26 -5.59 -1.11 -8.54
C HIS A 26 -4.75 -2.34 -8.21
N ASP A 27 -5.38 -3.48 -7.96
CA ASP A 27 -4.70 -4.71 -7.58
C ASP A 27 -3.75 -5.19 -8.68
N GLN A 28 -4.14 -5.04 -9.95
CA GLN A 28 -3.36 -5.52 -11.08
C GLN A 28 -2.22 -4.56 -11.49
N TYR A 29 -2.41 -3.25 -11.38
CA TYR A 29 -1.50 -2.26 -11.98
C TYR A 29 -0.96 -1.22 -11.00
N ASN A 30 -1.54 -1.11 -9.82
CA ASN A 30 -1.17 -0.11 -8.81
C ASN A 30 -0.80 -0.75 -7.46
N THR A 31 -0.28 -1.98 -7.51
CA THR A 31 0.37 -2.65 -6.37
C THR A 31 1.87 -2.79 -6.66
N PHE A 32 2.70 -2.65 -5.62
CA PHE A 32 4.14 -2.78 -5.72
C PHE A 32 4.67 -3.50 -4.48
N GLN A 33 5.47 -4.55 -4.70
CA GLN A 33 6.16 -5.27 -3.63
C GLN A 33 7.55 -4.68 -3.41
N SER A 34 7.88 -4.38 -2.15
CA SER A 34 9.20 -3.93 -1.71
C SER A 34 9.84 -4.97 -0.80
N THR A 35 11.17 -4.97 -0.71
CA THR A 35 11.89 -5.76 0.31
C THR A 35 11.52 -5.27 1.70
N ILE A 36 11.22 -6.21 2.61
CA ILE A 36 10.80 -5.91 3.99
C ILE A 36 11.98 -5.40 4.83
N GLN A 37 13.19 -5.92 4.58
CA GLN A 37 14.39 -5.61 5.36
C GLN A 37 15.53 -5.24 4.42
N ASP A 38 16.49 -4.48 4.96
CA ASP A 38 17.81 -4.40 4.33
C ASP A 38 18.52 -5.77 4.35
N PRO A 39 19.51 -6.00 3.46
CA PRO A 39 20.17 -7.30 3.36
C PRO A 39 20.88 -7.78 4.64
N GLU A 40 21.40 -6.86 5.47
CA GLU A 40 22.13 -7.20 6.68
C GLU A 40 21.17 -7.70 7.78
N ALA A 41 20.05 -7.00 7.98
CA ALA A 41 19.01 -7.41 8.89
C ALA A 41 18.40 -8.77 8.49
N PHE A 42 18.18 -8.99 7.19
CA PHE A 42 17.69 -10.28 6.69
C PHE A 42 18.70 -11.41 6.93
N HIS A 43 19.99 -11.16 6.66
CA HIS A 43 21.05 -12.14 6.94
C HIS A 43 21.09 -12.52 8.43
N HIS A 44 20.96 -11.55 9.32
CA HIS A 44 20.91 -11.79 10.77
C HIS A 44 19.75 -12.71 11.16
N ASP A 45 18.55 -12.45 10.65
CA ASP A 45 17.38 -13.28 10.93
C ASP A 45 17.56 -14.71 10.41
N VAL A 46 18.10 -14.89 9.20
CA VAL A 46 18.43 -16.21 8.64
C VAL A 46 19.46 -16.93 9.49
N TYR A 47 20.52 -16.24 9.90
CA TYR A 47 21.59 -16.81 10.72
C TYR A 47 21.05 -17.27 12.09
N GLU A 48 20.30 -16.44 12.79
CA GLU A 48 19.70 -16.77 14.09
C GLU A 48 18.72 -17.95 14.00
N ILE A 49 17.86 -17.96 12.98
CA ILE A 49 16.90 -19.04 12.77
C ILE A 49 17.62 -20.34 12.38
N SER A 50 18.67 -20.27 11.57
CA SER A 50 19.46 -21.46 11.19
C SER A 50 20.13 -22.14 12.39
N ASN A 51 20.52 -21.37 13.41
CA ASN A 51 21.07 -21.92 14.66
C ASN A 51 20.00 -22.50 15.59
N SER A 52 18.74 -22.09 15.41
CA SER A 52 17.62 -22.50 16.26
C SER A 52 16.85 -23.70 15.68
N ALA A 53 16.72 -23.76 14.35
CA ALA A 53 15.97 -24.81 13.66
C ALA A 53 16.76 -26.12 13.60
N SER A 54 16.09 -27.24 13.90
CA SER A 54 16.68 -28.57 13.82
C SER A 54 16.37 -29.28 12.50
N THR A 55 15.39 -28.78 11.73
CA THR A 55 14.96 -29.38 10.46
C THR A 55 14.65 -28.31 9.40
N PRO A 56 14.68 -28.66 8.10
CA PRO A 56 14.30 -27.73 7.02
C PRO A 56 12.87 -27.20 7.17
N ASP A 57 11.91 -28.07 7.52
CA ASP A 57 10.51 -27.67 7.70
C ASP A 57 10.35 -26.66 8.84
N GLU A 58 11.07 -26.89 9.95
CA GLU A 58 11.11 -25.95 11.07
C GLU A 58 11.76 -24.63 10.69
N PHE A 59 12.85 -24.65 9.91
CA PHE A 59 13.53 -23.46 9.40
C PHE A 59 12.58 -22.60 8.55
N HIS A 60 11.87 -23.19 7.59
CA HIS A 60 10.90 -22.48 6.76
C HIS A 60 9.72 -21.93 7.58
N ARG A 61 9.20 -22.70 8.53
CA ARG A 61 8.13 -22.26 9.43
C ARG A 61 8.56 -21.06 10.28
N LEU A 62 9.77 -21.09 10.83
CA LEU A 62 10.32 -19.99 11.63
C LEU A 62 10.59 -18.75 10.79
N LEU A 63 11.07 -18.90 9.55
CA LEU A 63 11.25 -17.77 8.62
C LEU A 63 9.91 -17.13 8.24
N ALA A 64 8.87 -17.92 7.95
CA ALA A 64 7.54 -17.39 7.67
C ALA A 64 6.99 -16.58 8.85
N HIS A 65 7.11 -17.12 10.06
CA HIS A 65 6.74 -16.41 11.29
C HIS A 65 7.56 -15.12 11.48
N ARG A 66 8.87 -15.16 11.21
CA ARG A 66 9.74 -13.98 11.31
C ARG A 66 9.36 -12.90 10.31
N ARG A 67 9.00 -13.26 9.08
CA ARG A 67 8.47 -12.32 8.07
C ARG A 67 7.23 -11.60 8.59
N GLU A 68 6.26 -12.34 9.12
CA GLU A 68 5.03 -11.75 9.69
C GLU A 68 5.35 -10.81 10.86
N GLN A 69 6.27 -11.22 11.74
CA GLN A 69 6.72 -10.39 12.84
C GLN A 69 7.37 -9.09 12.36
N ARG A 70 8.26 -9.14 11.36
CA ARG A 70 8.92 -7.95 10.81
C ARG A 70 7.94 -6.99 10.15
N LEU A 71 6.98 -7.50 9.39
CA LEU A 71 5.92 -6.68 8.82
C LEU A 71 5.14 -5.96 9.91
N ARG A 72 4.80 -6.64 11.00
CA ARG A 72 4.10 -6.03 12.13
C ARG A 72 4.94 -4.93 12.79
N GLU A 73 6.19 -5.23 13.16
CA GLU A 73 7.12 -4.29 13.80
C GLU A 73 7.30 -3.01 12.96
N LEU A 74 7.47 -3.15 11.64
CA LEU A 74 7.65 -2.01 10.73
C LEU A 74 6.38 -1.18 10.58
N ASN A 75 5.21 -1.81 10.49
CA ASN A 75 3.95 -1.09 10.40
C ASN A 75 3.64 -0.34 11.70
N GLU A 76 3.84 -0.96 12.86
CA GLU A 76 3.67 -0.32 14.18
C GLU A 76 4.64 0.85 14.35
N GLY A 77 5.92 0.66 13.99
CA GLY A 77 6.92 1.72 14.05
C GLY A 77 6.60 2.90 13.13
N LEU A 78 6.14 2.62 11.91
CA LEU A 78 5.75 3.66 10.96
C LEU A 78 4.50 4.39 11.42
N GLU A 79 3.47 3.70 11.90
CA GLU A 79 2.25 4.32 12.43
C GLU A 79 2.56 5.21 13.62
N SER A 80 3.35 4.72 14.58
CA SER A 80 3.77 5.49 15.74
C SER A 80 4.51 6.77 15.34
N ALA A 81 5.50 6.67 14.43
CA ALA A 81 6.24 7.83 13.95
C ALA A 81 5.32 8.81 13.17
N SER A 82 4.37 8.27 12.39
CA SER A 82 3.43 9.07 11.61
C SER A 82 2.55 9.93 12.53
N LEU A 83 2.01 9.36 13.60
CA LEU A 83 1.16 10.07 14.56
C LEU A 83 1.91 11.23 15.23
N GLU A 84 3.16 11.00 15.64
CA GLU A 84 4.01 12.04 16.24
C GLU A 84 4.30 13.20 15.27
N ILE A 85 4.61 12.88 14.01
CA ILE A 85 4.85 13.87 12.96
C ILE A 85 3.58 14.68 12.65
N ILE A 86 2.43 14.01 12.58
CA ILE A 86 1.13 14.65 12.32
C ILE A 86 0.77 15.60 13.47
N ALA A 87 0.96 15.19 14.72
CA ALA A 87 0.64 15.98 15.90
C ALA A 87 1.61 17.15 16.12
N ASN A 88 2.82 17.11 15.56
CA ASN A 88 3.82 18.15 15.73
C ASN A 88 4.51 18.54 14.41
N PRO A 89 3.93 19.46 13.62
CA PRO A 89 4.47 19.91 12.34
C PRO A 89 5.90 20.48 12.41
N LYS A 90 6.37 20.90 13.59
CA LYS A 90 7.71 21.47 13.78
C LYS A 90 8.84 20.45 13.64
N LEU A 91 8.53 19.15 13.72
CA LEU A 91 9.54 18.08 13.60
C LEU A 91 10.15 17.97 12.19
N ILE A 92 9.36 18.30 11.17
CA ILE A 92 9.74 18.11 9.76
C ILE A 92 9.74 19.39 8.93
N GLY A 93 9.25 20.49 9.50
CA GLY A 93 9.04 21.76 8.80
C GLY A 93 7.59 21.90 8.31
N THR A 94 7.02 23.10 8.48
CA THR A 94 5.60 23.35 8.17
C THR A 94 5.27 23.16 6.69
N HIS A 95 6.23 23.39 5.79
CA HIS A 95 6.05 23.18 4.35
C HIS A 95 6.00 21.68 4.00
N GLN A 96 6.90 20.88 4.60
CA GLN A 96 6.99 19.43 4.39
C GLN A 96 5.82 18.67 5.02
N TRP A 97 5.18 19.26 6.04
CA TRP A 97 4.11 18.62 6.78
C TRP A 97 2.89 18.24 5.93
N GLN A 98 2.52 19.06 4.95
CA GLN A 98 1.42 18.73 4.03
C GLN A 98 1.74 17.49 3.18
N TYR A 99 2.98 17.35 2.73
CA TYR A 99 3.43 16.18 1.99
C TYR A 99 3.52 14.94 2.88
N ALA A 100 3.93 15.09 4.15
CA ALA A 100 3.91 13.99 5.12
C ALA A 100 2.48 13.48 5.38
N LEU A 101 1.52 14.39 5.56
CA LEU A 101 0.10 14.02 5.67
C LEU A 101 -0.40 13.23 4.46
N GLN A 102 -0.07 13.69 3.26
CA GLN A 102 -0.45 13.01 2.03
C GLN A 102 0.20 11.63 1.93
N LEU A 103 1.47 11.50 2.34
CA LEU A 103 2.18 10.22 2.40
C LEU A 103 1.49 9.24 3.36
N PHE A 104 1.22 9.64 4.60
CA PHE A 104 0.63 8.73 5.59
C PHE A 104 -0.83 8.34 5.28
N ARG A 105 -1.57 9.24 4.60
CA ARG A 105 -2.94 8.97 4.14
C ARG A 105 -2.97 8.04 2.92
N SER A 106 -2.20 8.35 1.89
CA SER A 106 -2.28 7.62 0.61
C SER A 106 -1.39 6.38 0.56
N LYS A 107 -0.33 6.34 1.37
CA LYS A 107 0.65 5.24 1.44
C LYS A 107 1.18 4.81 0.05
N SER A 108 1.27 5.77 -0.87
CA SER A 108 1.62 5.51 -2.26
C SER A 108 3.08 5.85 -2.53
N LEU A 109 3.72 5.12 -3.45
CA LEU A 109 5.08 5.45 -3.89
C LEU A 109 5.16 6.87 -4.47
N ASP A 110 4.13 7.30 -5.18
CA ASP A 110 3.98 8.65 -5.69
C ASP A 110 4.00 9.71 -4.58
N SER A 111 3.24 9.52 -3.50
CA SER A 111 3.29 10.41 -2.34
C SER A 111 4.64 10.37 -1.60
N LEU A 112 5.32 9.22 -1.58
CA LEU A 112 6.64 9.07 -0.97
C LEU A 112 7.69 9.86 -1.75
N VAL A 113 7.65 9.77 -3.07
CA VAL A 113 8.52 10.55 -3.96
C VAL A 113 8.24 12.04 -3.78
N ARG A 114 6.98 12.48 -3.75
CA ARG A 114 6.64 13.88 -3.49
C ARG A 114 7.17 14.36 -2.15
N TYR A 115 6.99 13.56 -1.09
CA TYR A 115 7.51 13.88 0.24
C TYR A 115 9.02 14.10 0.23
N PHE A 116 9.81 13.17 -0.32
CA PHE A 116 11.26 13.36 -0.38
C PHE A 116 11.69 14.49 -1.31
N SER A 117 10.99 14.71 -2.43
CA SER A 117 11.29 15.82 -3.33
C SER A 117 11.04 17.19 -2.70
N SER A 118 10.14 17.30 -1.71
CA SER A 118 9.85 18.56 -1.00
C SER A 118 11.01 19.07 -0.12
N TYR A 119 12.07 18.28 0.03
CA TYR A 119 13.31 18.70 0.69
C TYR A 119 14.35 19.26 -0.30
N LEU A 120 14.11 19.11 -1.61
CA LEU A 120 14.99 19.69 -2.63
C LEU A 120 14.73 21.20 -2.76
N PRO A 121 15.76 22.01 -3.02
CA PRO A 121 15.58 23.44 -3.32
C PRO A 121 14.68 23.68 -4.54
N ASP A 122 13.95 24.79 -4.58
CA ASP A 122 13.04 25.13 -5.69
C ASP A 122 13.76 25.23 -7.05
N ASP A 123 15.04 25.60 -7.06
CA ASP A 123 15.89 25.69 -8.24
C ASP A 123 16.53 24.36 -8.65
N HIS A 124 16.23 23.27 -7.93
CA HIS A 124 16.77 21.95 -8.24
C HIS A 124 16.22 21.42 -9.58
N PRO A 125 17.05 20.79 -10.43
CA PRO A 125 16.63 20.27 -11.75
C PRO A 125 15.43 19.32 -11.73
N TRP A 126 15.20 18.65 -10.58
CA TRP A 126 14.03 17.81 -10.33
C TRP A 126 12.68 18.54 -10.56
N HIS A 127 12.64 19.85 -10.30
CA HIS A 127 11.44 20.67 -10.49
C HIS A 127 11.33 21.23 -11.93
N GLN A 128 12.45 21.33 -12.65
CA GLN A 128 12.51 21.87 -14.02
C GLN A 128 12.02 20.84 -15.05
N SER A 129 12.30 19.56 -14.83
CA SER A 129 11.91 18.46 -15.74
C SER A 129 10.40 18.26 -15.91
N SER A 130 9.56 18.95 -15.12
CA SER A 130 8.09 18.87 -15.24
C SER A 130 7.49 20.01 -16.09
N SER A 131 8.29 20.96 -16.57
CA SER A 131 7.81 22.19 -17.22
C SER A 131 8.36 22.46 -18.62
N GLU A 132 9.20 21.58 -19.17
CA GLU A 132 9.85 21.78 -20.48
C GLU A 132 9.07 21.19 -21.69
N ASP A 133 7.89 20.60 -21.48
CA ASP A 133 7.05 20.06 -22.58
C ASP A 133 6.00 21.06 -23.13
N ASP A 134 5.93 22.29 -22.62
CA ASP A 134 5.05 23.35 -23.17
C ASP A 134 5.89 24.53 -23.67
N GLU A 135 6.50 24.41 -24.86
CA GLU A 135 7.06 25.56 -25.56
C GLU A 135 5.98 26.37 -26.30
N GLN A 136 5.97 27.68 -26.01
CA GLN A 136 5.68 28.85 -26.86
C GLN A 136 4.34 29.62 -26.75
N ASN A 137 4.55 30.94 -26.62
CA ASN A 137 3.67 32.10 -26.85
C ASN A 137 2.78 32.50 -25.66
N ASP A 138 2.67 33.74 -25.19
CA ASP A 138 2.97 35.06 -25.74
C ASP A 138 3.05 36.08 -24.56
N GLY A 139 3.54 37.28 -24.83
CA GLY A 139 4.00 38.25 -23.83
C GLY A 139 2.98 38.92 -22.88
N ASP A 140 3.61 39.53 -21.87
CA ASP A 140 3.26 40.80 -21.22
C ASP A 140 2.10 40.82 -20.20
N ALA A 141 2.44 40.93 -18.91
CA ALA A 141 2.17 42.12 -18.06
C ALA A 141 2.12 41.76 -16.56
N HIS A 142 2.86 42.55 -15.79
CA HIS A 142 2.86 42.65 -14.33
C HIS A 142 1.45 42.61 -13.68
N THR A 143 1.33 41.98 -12.50
CA THR A 143 0.90 42.64 -11.25
C THR A 143 1.06 41.71 -10.04
N THR A 144 1.79 42.20 -9.05
CA THR A 144 1.91 41.71 -7.67
C THR A 144 0.71 42.13 -6.82
N VAL A 145 0.10 41.24 -6.04
CA VAL A 145 -0.30 41.53 -4.64
C VAL A 145 -0.57 40.27 -3.81
N SER A 146 -0.44 40.48 -2.51
CA SER A 146 -0.20 39.55 -1.40
C SER A 146 -1.47 38.95 -0.79
N SER A 147 -1.28 37.73 -0.28
CA SER A 147 -1.91 37.03 0.86
C SER A 147 -3.24 37.48 1.45
N SER A 148 -4.13 36.50 1.65
CA SER A 148 -4.98 36.42 2.83
C SER A 148 -5.30 34.96 3.18
N ASP A 149 -4.85 34.56 4.37
CA ASP A 149 -5.17 33.32 5.09
C ASP A 149 -6.68 33.07 5.22
N SER A 150 -7.10 31.83 5.00
CA SER A 150 -8.18 31.19 5.79
C SER A 150 -8.28 29.71 5.43
N ALA A 151 -7.69 28.85 6.27
CA ALA A 151 -8.07 27.45 6.34
C ALA A 151 -7.69 26.87 7.71
N VAL A 152 -8.59 26.98 8.69
CA VAL A 152 -8.67 26.00 9.79
C VAL A 152 -10.10 25.95 10.29
N ASP A 153 -10.86 25.04 9.69
CA ASP A 153 -12.03 24.40 10.32
C ASP A 153 -12.27 23.06 9.60
N ILE A 154 -11.30 22.14 9.69
CA ILE A 154 -11.52 20.72 9.39
C ILE A 154 -10.81 19.91 10.48
N ILE A 155 -11.39 19.95 11.68
CA ILE A 155 -11.14 18.97 12.74
C ILE A 155 -12.44 18.18 12.91
N GLY A 156 -12.74 17.38 11.90
CA GLY A 156 -13.85 16.43 11.92
C GLY A 156 -13.42 15.24 11.09
N GLU A 157 -13.48 14.05 11.70
CA GLU A 157 -13.35 12.75 11.02
C GLU A 157 -11.93 12.17 10.91
N TYR A 158 -11.21 12.08 12.03
CA TYR A 158 -10.11 11.13 12.22
C TYR A 158 -10.63 9.82 12.82
N ASP A 159 -11.43 9.05 12.09
CA ASP A 159 -11.86 7.71 12.55
C ASP A 159 -11.50 6.57 11.59
N HIS A 160 -10.88 6.87 10.44
CA HIS A 160 -10.38 5.85 9.52
C HIS A 160 -9.07 6.30 8.85
N ILE A 161 -7.99 6.39 9.64
CA ILE A 161 -6.69 6.04 9.08
C ILE A 161 -6.82 4.55 8.73
N SER A 162 -7.07 4.28 7.45
CA SER A 162 -7.26 2.96 6.86
C SER A 162 -6.38 1.93 7.56
N SER A 163 -7.01 0.92 8.17
CA SER A 163 -6.40 -0.17 8.95
C SER A 163 -5.51 -1.10 8.13
N LYS A 164 -5.13 -0.69 6.91
CA LYS A 164 -4.25 -1.44 6.03
C LYS A 164 -2.80 -1.05 6.29
N PRO A 165 -1.90 -2.04 6.48
CA PRO A 165 -0.47 -1.79 6.64
C PRO A 165 0.10 -1.05 5.43
N PHE A 166 1.19 -0.30 5.63
CA PHE A 166 1.89 0.40 4.56
C PHE A 166 2.58 -0.55 3.59
N PHE A 167 3.04 -1.68 4.09
CA PHE A 167 3.48 -2.80 3.29
C PHE A 167 2.43 -3.91 3.45
N ASP A 168 1.43 -3.91 2.58
CA ASP A 168 0.53 -5.05 2.41
C ASP A 168 1.21 -5.99 1.42
N ASP A 169 1.81 -7.06 1.93
CA ASP A 169 2.26 -8.15 1.08
C ASP A 169 1.01 -8.96 0.76
N GLY A 170 0.30 -8.50 -0.28
CA GLY A 170 -0.95 -9.07 -0.76
C GLY A 170 -0.76 -10.49 -1.25
N ASP A 171 -0.64 -11.44 -0.31
CA ASP A 171 -0.62 -12.87 -0.54
C ASP A 171 -1.47 -13.55 0.54
N HIS A 172 -2.78 -13.42 0.40
CA HIS A 172 -3.73 -14.40 0.93
C HIS A 172 -4.53 -15.01 -0.23
N TYR A 173 -3.83 -15.62 -1.19
CA TYR A 173 -4.43 -16.65 -2.02
C TYR A 173 -4.47 -17.96 -1.23
N PHE A 174 -5.43 -18.09 -0.31
CA PHE A 174 -5.93 -19.39 0.11
C PHE A 174 -7.36 -19.51 -0.40
N ILE A 175 -7.55 -20.34 -1.44
CA ILE A 175 -8.65 -21.29 -1.65
C ILE A 175 -8.49 -21.84 -3.08
N THR A 176 -7.83 -22.99 -3.17
CA THR A 176 -8.37 -24.09 -3.96
C THR A 176 -8.45 -25.28 -3.02
N ASP A 177 -9.58 -25.40 -2.32
CA ASP A 177 -9.98 -26.70 -1.79
C ASP A 177 -10.21 -27.61 -2.99
N GLU A 178 -9.22 -28.44 -3.31
CA GLU A 178 -9.46 -29.64 -4.12
C GLU A 178 -9.87 -30.76 -3.15
N PRO A 179 -11.10 -31.29 -3.21
CA PRO A 179 -11.51 -32.37 -2.33
C PRO A 179 -10.82 -33.66 -2.79
N LEU A 180 -9.73 -34.05 -2.14
CA LEU A 180 -9.14 -35.35 -2.36
C LEU A 180 -10.09 -36.44 -1.86
N ALA A 181 -10.53 -37.24 -2.83
CA ALA A 181 -11.52 -38.27 -2.75
C ALA A 181 -11.30 -39.23 -1.57
N ILE A 182 -12.37 -39.43 -0.79
CA ILE A 182 -12.47 -40.54 0.15
C ILE A 182 -12.48 -41.84 -0.68
N THR A 183 -11.32 -42.50 -0.77
CA THR A 183 -11.27 -43.90 -1.22
C THR A 183 -11.78 -44.77 -0.07
N THR A 184 -13.10 -44.90 0.04
CA THR A 184 -13.70 -45.98 0.81
C THR A 184 -13.73 -47.20 -0.09
N SER A 185 -12.70 -48.04 -0.03
CA SER A 185 -12.79 -49.41 -0.55
C SER A 185 -13.68 -50.20 0.41
N VAL A 186 -15.00 -50.15 0.17
CA VAL A 186 -15.96 -51.03 0.85
C VAL A 186 -16.05 -52.32 0.03
N PRO A 187 -15.77 -53.50 0.61
CA PRO A 187 -15.93 -54.76 -0.10
C PRO A 187 -17.39 -54.96 -0.53
N ALA A 188 -17.58 -55.39 -1.78
CA ALA A 188 -18.87 -55.55 -2.46
C ALA A 188 -19.84 -56.58 -1.83
N SER A 189 -19.54 -57.12 -0.65
CA SER A 189 -20.33 -58.12 0.06
C SER A 189 -21.45 -57.54 0.94
N HIS A 190 -21.66 -56.22 0.97
CA HIS A 190 -22.65 -55.57 1.84
C HIS A 190 -23.67 -54.65 1.14
N LEU A 191 -23.80 -54.71 -0.19
CA LEU A 191 -24.85 -53.95 -0.88
C LEU A 191 -26.09 -54.83 -1.14
N PRO A 192 -27.32 -54.34 -0.84
CA PRO A 192 -28.55 -55.09 -1.12
C PRO A 192 -28.83 -55.16 -2.64
N PRO A 193 -29.50 -56.23 -3.12
CA PRO A 193 -29.81 -56.37 -4.54
C PRO A 193 -30.78 -55.27 -5.00
N SER A 194 -30.53 -54.74 -6.20
CA SER A 194 -31.42 -53.77 -6.86
C SER A 194 -32.69 -54.47 -7.38
N PRO A 195 -33.83 -53.76 -7.44
CA PRO A 195 -35.08 -54.34 -7.92
C PRO A 195 -35.05 -54.54 -9.44
N ASP A 196 -35.62 -55.65 -9.87
CA ASP A 196 -35.76 -56.05 -11.28
C ASP A 196 -36.75 -55.15 -12.06
N PRO A 197 -36.61 -55.07 -13.40
CA PRO A 197 -37.21 -54.03 -14.25
C PRO A 197 -38.74 -54.05 -14.39
#